data_AF-A0A833WIE5-F1
#
_entry.id   AF-A0A833WIE5-F1
#
_cell.length_a   1.000
_cell.length_b   1.000
_cell.length_c   1.000
_cell.angle_alpha   90.00
_cell.angle_beta   90.00
_cell.angle_gamma   90.00
#
_symmetry.space_group_name_H-M   'P 1'
#
loop_
_entity.id
_entity.type
_entity.pdbx_description
1 polymer ?
#
loop_
_entity_poly.entity_id
_entity_poly.type
_entity_poly.pdbx_seq_one_letter_code
_entity_poly.pdbx_strand_id
1 'polypeptide(L)'
;MVTTSSALVVLMLAAMAASSDAHSKMSLPKPTWIYEDGTNSPAGTVDSSSVLPVPDGMGYEGDPLSNTEAYWTAFKASKYTSLKELVWKNEVVNTDSLYGTATIECGFSWTNGTARDLPDEVQWDKLTTGHDGPCEIWCDDTLVFADQNCAVNYPDSPASLPYDKAACEGKSMLTAIWLALHSPPWQVFTNCAPLKGATSSSNDLTSPTSTAKSETPSTTTASASTASEESSIAADYDETSTEAPVATEPTTNAETKSPTAAAKCSRRRS
;
A
#
# COMPACT_ATOMS: atom_id res chain seq x y z
N MET A 1 2.44 -67.29 39.41
CA MET A 1 2.85 -65.87 39.43
C MET A 1 2.87 -65.39 38.00
N VAL A 2 1.92 -64.53 37.62
CA VAL A 2 1.92 -63.84 36.33
C VAL A 2 2.12 -62.37 36.66
N THR A 3 3.30 -61.85 36.33
CA THR A 3 3.62 -60.42 36.45
C THR A 3 3.13 -59.71 35.19
N THR A 4 2.03 -58.97 35.32
CA THR A 4 1.54 -58.04 34.30
C THR A 4 2.34 -56.75 34.38
N SER A 5 3.20 -56.49 33.40
CA SER A 5 3.82 -55.18 33.20
C SER A 5 2.93 -54.32 32.31
N SER A 6 2.27 -53.33 32.91
CA SER A 6 1.55 -52.28 32.19
C SER A 6 2.54 -51.30 31.58
N ALA A 7 2.61 -51.27 30.25
CA ALA A 7 3.35 -50.21 29.53
C ALA A 7 2.45 -48.96 29.44
N LEU A 8 2.84 -47.90 30.15
CA LEU A 8 2.28 -46.57 30.01
C LEU A 8 2.84 -45.94 28.72
N VAL A 9 1.97 -45.76 27.72
CA VAL A 9 2.28 -44.95 26.54
C VAL A 9 1.90 -43.50 26.86
N VAL A 10 2.90 -42.63 27.01
CA VAL A 10 2.70 -41.18 27.15
C VAL A 10 2.76 -40.57 25.74
N LEU A 11 1.60 -40.19 25.19
CA LEU A 11 1.54 -39.35 23.99
C LEU A 11 1.81 -37.89 24.42
N MET A 12 2.99 -37.35 24.10
CA MET A 12 3.19 -35.90 24.12
C MET A 12 2.69 -35.29 22.81
N LEU A 13 1.58 -34.56 22.85
CA LEU A 13 1.19 -33.65 21.78
C LEU A 13 1.97 -32.34 21.94
N ALA A 14 2.94 -32.09 21.05
CA ALA A 14 3.53 -30.77 20.89
C ALA A 14 2.57 -29.90 20.07
N ALA A 15 1.89 -28.97 20.71
CA ALA A 15 1.12 -27.93 20.03
C ALA A 15 2.10 -26.91 19.44
N MET A 16 2.41 -27.05 18.15
CA MET A 16 3.03 -25.97 17.38
C MET A 16 1.95 -24.91 17.14
N ALA A 17 1.92 -23.87 17.97
CA ALA A 17 1.16 -22.67 17.66
C ALA A 17 1.85 -21.97 16.48
N ALA A 18 1.31 -22.14 15.28
CA ALA A 18 1.69 -21.29 14.16
C ALA A 18 1.22 -19.87 14.48
N SER A 19 2.14 -18.96 14.79
CA SER A 19 1.86 -17.53 14.85
C SER A 19 1.63 -17.06 13.42
N SER A 20 0.38 -16.82 13.04
CA SER A 20 0.06 -16.12 11.80
C SER A 20 0.36 -14.63 12.00
N ASP A 21 1.47 -14.15 11.45
CA ASP A 21 1.72 -12.71 11.30
C ASP A 21 0.76 -12.17 10.23
N ALA A 22 -0.25 -11.41 10.66
CA ALA A 22 -1.32 -10.89 9.80
C ALA A 22 -1.17 -9.38 9.52
N HIS A 23 0.00 -8.81 9.83
CA HIS A 23 0.25 -7.37 9.71
C HIS A 23 0.65 -7.00 8.27
N SER A 24 -0.13 -6.12 7.64
CA SER A 24 0.19 -5.51 6.34
C SER A 24 1.10 -4.32 6.55
N LYS A 25 2.38 -4.47 6.17
CA LYS A 25 3.44 -3.51 6.52
C LYS A 25 4.61 -3.57 5.57
N MET A 26 5.31 -2.46 5.42
CA MET A 26 6.65 -2.44 4.83
C MET A 26 7.62 -3.17 5.76
N SER A 27 8.30 -4.20 5.27
CA SER A 27 9.27 -5.00 6.04
C SER A 27 10.74 -4.65 5.71
N LEU A 28 10.99 -4.08 4.52
CA LEU A 28 12.30 -3.58 4.10
C LEU A 28 12.15 -2.28 3.30
N PRO A 29 12.87 -1.19 3.62
CA PRO A 29 13.69 -1.02 4.82
C PRO A 29 12.82 -1.03 6.07
N LYS A 30 13.20 -1.79 7.11
CA LYS A 30 12.36 -2.01 8.30
C LYS A 30 11.99 -0.68 8.99
N PRO A 31 10.71 -0.25 8.99
CA PRO A 31 10.27 0.90 9.77
C PRO A 31 10.55 0.76 11.27
N THR A 32 10.37 1.85 12.00
CA THR A 32 10.30 1.82 13.46
C THR A 32 8.84 1.99 13.88
N TRP A 33 8.37 1.10 14.75
CA TRP A 33 7.04 1.12 15.32
C TRP A 33 7.13 0.95 16.83
N ILE A 34 5.99 1.08 17.50
CA ILE A 34 5.87 0.78 18.93
C ILE A 34 6.11 -0.71 19.25
N TYR A 35 5.68 -1.64 18.37
CA TYR A 35 5.95 -3.07 18.45
C TYR A 35 6.72 -3.55 17.22
N GLU A 36 7.61 -4.52 17.39
CA GLU A 36 8.53 -4.93 16.33
C GLU A 36 7.83 -5.52 15.09
N ASP A 37 6.62 -6.05 15.27
CA ASP A 37 5.78 -6.66 14.26
C ASP A 37 4.90 -5.64 13.51
N GLY A 38 4.95 -4.35 13.84
CA GLY A 38 4.11 -3.35 13.18
C GLY A 38 2.62 -3.60 13.38
N THR A 39 1.77 -3.01 12.54
CA THR A 39 0.30 -3.09 12.68
C THR A 39 -0.36 -3.64 11.42
N ASN A 40 -1.55 -4.22 11.58
CA ASN A 40 -2.40 -4.78 10.53
C ASN A 40 -3.55 -3.82 10.24
N SER A 41 -3.69 -2.77 11.05
CA SER A 41 -4.70 -1.74 10.89
C SER A 41 -4.28 -0.77 9.78
N PRO A 42 -5.22 -0.35 8.91
CA PRO A 42 -4.94 0.73 7.98
C PRO A 42 -4.62 2.02 8.74
N ALA A 43 -3.68 2.80 8.21
CA ALA A 43 -3.29 4.10 8.73
C ALA A 43 -4.46 5.09 8.71
N GLY A 44 -5.37 4.93 7.75
CA GLY A 44 -6.54 5.79 7.60
C GLY A 44 -7.49 5.29 6.54
N THR A 45 -8.45 6.14 6.20
CA THR A 45 -9.44 5.84 5.16
C THR A 45 -9.66 7.04 4.23
N VAL A 46 -10.08 6.75 3.00
CA VAL A 46 -10.49 7.76 2.01
C VAL A 46 -11.96 7.54 1.67
N ASP A 47 -12.76 8.61 1.72
CA ASP A 47 -14.16 8.59 1.25
C ASP A 47 -14.17 8.52 -0.29
N SER A 48 -14.24 7.28 -0.80
CA SER A 48 -14.11 6.93 -2.21
C SER A 48 -14.99 7.79 -3.12
N SER A 49 -16.29 7.85 -2.83
CA SER A 49 -17.29 8.51 -3.69
C SER A 49 -17.24 10.03 -3.61
N SER A 50 -16.78 10.59 -2.48
CA SER A 50 -16.58 12.03 -2.32
C SER A 50 -15.33 12.52 -3.05
N VAL A 51 -14.26 11.72 -3.02
CA VAL A 51 -12.94 12.08 -3.57
C VAL A 51 -12.84 11.78 -5.06
N LEU A 52 -13.32 10.61 -5.47
CA LEU A 52 -13.37 10.15 -6.86
C LEU A 52 -14.80 9.69 -7.18
N PRO A 53 -15.67 10.56 -7.70
CA PRO A 53 -17.03 10.19 -8.06
C PRO A 53 -17.04 8.95 -8.97
N VAL A 54 -17.96 8.02 -8.68
CA VAL A 54 -18.08 6.76 -9.40
C VAL A 54 -18.31 7.02 -10.89
N PRO A 55 -17.51 6.43 -11.80
CA PRO A 55 -17.74 6.56 -13.24
C PRO A 55 -19.08 5.95 -13.68
N ASP A 56 -19.64 6.48 -14.76
CA ASP A 56 -20.92 5.99 -15.31
C ASP A 56 -20.87 4.49 -15.61
N GLY A 57 -21.81 3.74 -15.04
CA GLY A 57 -21.93 2.29 -15.24
C GLY A 57 -20.95 1.43 -14.42
N MET A 58 -20.12 2.04 -13.57
CA MET A 58 -19.15 1.35 -12.70
C MET A 58 -19.57 1.43 -11.22
N GLY A 59 -18.75 0.87 -10.32
CA GLY A 59 -18.98 0.91 -8.88
C GLY A 59 -17.72 0.55 -8.09
N TYR A 60 -17.73 0.89 -6.79
CA TYR A 60 -16.66 0.53 -5.84
C TYR A 60 -17.06 -0.59 -4.87
N GLU A 61 -18.26 -1.16 -5.02
CA GLU A 61 -18.83 -2.21 -4.15
C GLU A 61 -18.89 -3.57 -4.87
N GLY A 62 -18.18 -3.70 -6.01
CA GLY A 62 -18.07 -4.91 -6.79
C GLY A 62 -16.95 -5.82 -6.30
N ASP A 63 -16.47 -6.70 -7.19
CA ASP A 63 -15.27 -7.48 -6.92
C ASP A 63 -13.99 -6.59 -6.96
N PRO A 64 -12.89 -7.01 -6.31
CA PRO A 64 -11.69 -6.19 -6.18
C PRO A 64 -11.08 -5.71 -7.50
N LEU A 65 -11.13 -6.51 -8.58
CA LEU A 65 -10.63 -6.11 -9.89
C LEU A 65 -11.53 -5.05 -10.52
N SER A 66 -12.86 -5.26 -10.51
CA SER A 66 -13.82 -4.27 -11.00
C SER A 66 -13.72 -2.93 -10.24
N ASN A 67 -13.53 -2.97 -8.92
CA ASN A 67 -13.34 -1.77 -8.10
C ASN A 67 -12.04 -1.03 -8.48
N THR A 68 -10.98 -1.78 -8.77
CA THR A 68 -9.69 -1.22 -9.21
C THR A 68 -9.80 -0.58 -10.59
N GLU A 69 -10.56 -1.18 -11.52
CA GLU A 69 -10.85 -0.59 -12.82
C GLU A 69 -11.66 0.71 -12.69
N ALA A 70 -12.69 0.71 -11.83
CA ALA A 70 -13.48 1.90 -11.54
C ALA A 70 -12.62 3.02 -10.93
N TYR A 71 -11.73 2.68 -9.99
CA TYR A 71 -10.77 3.62 -9.40
C TYR A 71 -9.90 4.25 -10.48
N TRP A 72 -9.26 3.46 -11.35
CA TRP A 72 -8.35 4.00 -12.36
C TRP A 72 -9.08 4.83 -13.41
N THR A 73 -10.32 4.46 -13.76
CA THR A 73 -11.17 5.28 -14.62
C THR A 73 -11.45 6.64 -13.99
N ALA A 74 -11.83 6.68 -12.71
CA ALA A 74 -12.08 7.93 -12.00
C ALA A 74 -10.80 8.75 -11.74
N PHE A 75 -9.70 8.09 -11.37
CA PHE A 75 -8.41 8.71 -11.08
C PHE A 75 -7.84 9.42 -12.31
N LYS A 76 -7.86 8.76 -13.48
CA LYS A 76 -7.43 9.36 -14.76
C LYS A 76 -8.27 10.56 -15.20
N ALA A 77 -9.54 10.59 -14.81
CA ALA A 77 -10.43 11.74 -15.04
C ALA A 77 -10.31 12.83 -13.95
N SER A 78 -9.56 12.56 -12.89
CA SER A 78 -9.39 13.46 -11.75
C SER A 78 -8.26 14.48 -11.99
N LYS A 79 -8.03 15.31 -10.98
CA LYS A 79 -6.91 16.27 -10.95
C LYS A 79 -5.65 15.73 -10.26
N TYR A 80 -5.75 14.56 -9.62
CA TYR A 80 -4.64 13.99 -8.87
C TYR A 80 -3.61 13.43 -9.84
N THR A 81 -2.35 13.68 -9.53
CA THR A 81 -1.22 13.25 -10.36
C THR A 81 -0.52 12.01 -9.80
N SER A 82 -0.77 11.69 -8.54
CA SER A 82 -0.23 10.53 -7.83
C SER A 82 -1.18 10.01 -6.77
N LEU A 83 -0.98 8.75 -6.38
CA LEU A 83 -1.64 8.15 -5.22
C LEU A 83 -1.28 8.92 -3.95
N LYS A 84 -0.02 9.31 -3.76
CA LYS A 84 0.41 10.14 -2.62
C LYS A 84 -0.41 11.41 -2.50
N GLU A 85 -0.59 12.16 -3.60
CA GLU A 85 -1.38 13.39 -3.60
C GLU A 85 -2.85 13.13 -3.23
N LEU A 86 -3.46 12.09 -3.79
CA LEU A 86 -4.84 11.72 -3.50
C LEU A 86 -5.01 11.33 -2.03
N VAL A 87 -4.13 10.45 -1.52
CA VAL A 87 -4.19 9.97 -0.14
C VAL A 87 -3.94 11.11 0.83
N TRP A 88 -2.81 11.82 0.71
CA TRP A 88 -2.40 12.83 1.70
C TRP A 88 -3.38 14.01 1.81
N LYS A 89 -4.11 14.30 0.74
CA LYS A 89 -5.11 15.38 0.75
C LYS A 89 -6.44 14.98 1.38
N ASN A 90 -6.80 13.70 1.34
CA ASN A 90 -8.17 13.25 1.65
C ASN A 90 -8.25 12.17 2.74
N GLU A 91 -7.12 11.62 3.17
CA GLU A 91 -7.09 10.60 4.21
C GLU A 91 -7.59 11.15 5.55
N VAL A 92 -8.52 10.42 6.16
CA VAL A 92 -8.88 10.55 7.56
C VAL A 92 -8.08 9.48 8.32
N VAL A 93 -7.06 9.92 9.06
CA VAL A 93 -6.18 9.03 9.81
C VAL A 93 -6.91 8.34 10.97
N ASN A 94 -6.53 7.09 11.22
CA ASN A 94 -7.05 6.27 12.30
C ASN A 94 -6.27 6.51 13.61
N THR A 95 -6.98 6.33 14.72
CA THR A 95 -6.39 6.20 16.05
C THR A 95 -6.60 4.79 16.54
N ASP A 96 -5.50 4.12 16.88
CA ASP A 96 -5.48 2.81 17.49
C ASP A 96 -5.09 2.90 18.97
N SER A 97 -5.70 2.06 19.81
CA SER A 97 -5.46 2.09 21.26
C SER A 97 -4.03 1.74 21.67
N LEU A 98 -3.32 0.98 20.84
CA LEU A 98 -1.97 0.51 21.06
C LEU A 98 -0.95 1.36 20.29
N TYR A 99 -1.27 1.72 19.04
CA TYR A 99 -0.33 2.46 18.16
C TYR A 99 -0.48 3.98 18.24
N GLY A 100 -1.50 4.51 18.90
CA GLY A 100 -1.78 5.95 18.93
C GLY A 100 -2.47 6.42 17.65
N THR A 101 -2.31 7.69 17.29
CA THR A 101 -2.87 8.24 16.05
C THR A 101 -1.85 8.14 14.93
N ALA A 102 -2.27 7.60 13.78
CA ALA A 102 -1.45 7.57 12.58
C ALA A 102 -1.15 8.99 12.06
N THR A 103 -0.07 9.10 11.30
CA THR A 103 0.30 10.30 10.56
C THR A 103 0.08 10.08 9.07
N ILE A 104 -0.17 11.15 8.33
CA ILE A 104 -0.34 11.08 6.87
C ILE A 104 0.95 10.57 6.19
N GLU A 105 2.10 11.00 6.68
CA GLU A 105 3.40 10.76 6.04
C GLU A 105 3.97 9.36 6.33
N CYS A 106 3.59 8.76 7.47
CA CYS A 106 4.22 7.55 7.98
C CYS A 106 3.24 6.51 8.55
N GLY A 107 1.93 6.77 8.50
CA GLY A 107 0.93 5.95 9.16
C GLY A 107 1.28 5.76 10.64
N PHE A 108 1.35 4.51 11.08
CA PHE A 108 1.73 4.15 12.45
C PHE A 108 3.24 3.94 12.65
N SER A 109 4.06 4.04 11.60
CA SER A 109 5.52 4.07 11.74
C SER A 109 6.02 5.47 12.11
N TRP A 110 7.25 5.56 12.61
CA TRP A 110 7.80 6.80 13.15
C TRP A 110 8.67 7.55 12.14
N THR A 111 8.35 8.83 11.93
CA THR A 111 9.17 9.80 11.17
C THR A 111 10.56 10.01 11.80
N ASN A 112 10.69 9.84 13.11
CA ASN A 112 11.95 9.95 13.85
C ASN A 112 12.47 8.57 14.31
N GLY A 113 12.14 7.52 13.56
CA GLY A 113 12.62 6.17 13.79
C GLY A 113 14.12 5.96 13.53
N THR A 114 14.56 4.72 13.66
CA THR A 114 15.92 4.30 13.31
C THR A 114 16.16 4.46 11.81
N ALA A 115 17.18 5.24 11.44
CA ALA A 115 17.58 5.41 10.05
C ALA A 115 18.13 4.11 9.43
N ARG A 116 17.68 3.81 8.20
CA ARG A 116 18.00 2.60 7.45
C ARG A 116 18.89 2.90 6.25
N ASP A 117 19.71 1.93 5.86
CA ASP A 117 20.39 1.98 4.56
C ASP A 117 19.36 1.75 3.44
N LEU A 118 19.68 2.21 2.22
CA LEU A 118 18.87 1.92 1.04
C LEU A 118 18.99 0.43 0.69
N PRO A 119 17.90 -0.36 0.73
CA PRO A 119 17.92 -1.75 0.31
C PRO A 119 18.03 -1.85 -1.22
N ASP A 120 18.15 -3.06 -1.77
CA ASP A 120 18.12 -3.25 -3.23
C ASP A 120 16.68 -3.30 -3.77
N GLU A 121 15.72 -3.62 -2.91
CA GLU A 121 14.29 -3.65 -3.16
C GLU A 121 13.53 -3.21 -1.91
N VAL A 122 12.31 -2.70 -2.09
CA VAL A 122 11.41 -2.46 -0.97
C VAL A 122 10.56 -3.70 -0.78
N GLN A 123 10.43 -4.17 0.46
CA GLN A 123 9.61 -5.34 0.77
C GLN A 123 8.36 -4.94 1.54
N TRP A 124 7.22 -5.52 1.15
CA TRP A 124 5.95 -5.36 1.84
C TRP A 124 5.37 -6.71 2.25
N ASP A 125 5.17 -6.93 3.53
CA ASP A 125 4.47 -8.11 4.05
C ASP A 125 2.97 -7.95 3.89
N LYS A 126 2.30 -8.96 3.33
CA LYS A 126 0.83 -9.07 3.26
C LYS A 126 0.12 -7.98 2.44
N LEU A 127 0.56 -7.73 1.21
CA LEU A 127 -0.32 -7.19 0.16
C LEU A 127 -1.41 -8.23 -0.14
N THR A 128 -2.47 -8.20 0.66
CA THR A 128 -3.39 -9.33 0.78
C THR A 128 -4.23 -9.46 -0.47
N THR A 129 -4.26 -10.64 -1.10
CA THR A 129 -5.12 -10.91 -2.26
C THR A 129 -6.58 -10.59 -1.95
N GLY A 130 -7.25 -9.90 -2.88
CA GLY A 130 -8.61 -9.40 -2.68
C GLY A 130 -8.68 -8.05 -1.97
N HIS A 131 -7.54 -7.47 -1.58
CA HIS A 131 -7.39 -6.06 -1.19
C HIS A 131 -6.74 -5.26 -2.32
N ASP A 132 -7.10 -5.57 -3.55
CA ASP A 132 -6.56 -5.01 -4.79
C ASP A 132 -6.52 -3.48 -4.77
N GLY A 133 -5.49 -2.92 -5.41
CA GLY A 133 -5.36 -1.49 -5.56
C GLY A 133 -3.91 -1.01 -5.69
N PRO A 134 -3.75 0.28 -6.01
CA PRO A 134 -2.47 0.85 -6.39
C PRO A 134 -1.52 0.97 -5.20
N CYS A 135 -0.23 0.99 -5.50
CA CYS A 135 0.78 1.40 -4.52
C CYS A 135 1.87 2.26 -5.16
N GLU A 136 2.50 3.07 -4.33
CA GLU A 136 3.62 3.94 -4.70
C GLU A 136 4.71 3.87 -3.62
N ILE A 137 5.96 4.04 -4.05
CA ILE A 137 7.10 4.28 -3.16
C ILE A 137 7.72 5.62 -3.52
N TRP A 138 8.00 6.40 -2.48
CA TRP A 138 8.56 7.73 -2.56
C TRP A 138 9.83 7.81 -1.72
N CYS A 139 10.81 8.54 -2.22
CA CYS A 139 11.92 9.02 -1.42
C CYS A 139 11.84 10.55 -1.33
N ASP A 140 11.51 11.06 -0.15
CA ASP A 140 11.02 12.42 0.08
C ASP A 140 9.90 12.79 -0.92
N ASP A 141 10.15 13.72 -1.84
CA ASP A 141 9.21 14.17 -2.88
C ASP A 141 9.45 13.53 -4.25
N THR A 142 10.29 12.50 -4.33
CA THR A 142 10.60 11.80 -5.58
C THR A 142 9.86 10.47 -5.63
N LEU A 143 8.97 10.29 -6.62
CA LEU A 143 8.34 9.00 -6.91
C LEU A 143 9.40 8.07 -7.50
N VAL A 144 9.58 6.90 -6.88
CA VAL A 144 10.62 5.93 -7.28
C VAL A 144 10.05 4.57 -7.67
N PHE A 145 8.76 4.35 -7.43
CA PHE A 145 8.01 3.19 -7.91
C PHE A 145 6.51 3.48 -7.87
N ALA A 146 5.76 2.97 -8.85
CA ALA A 146 4.32 2.94 -8.85
C ALA A 146 3.83 1.69 -9.56
N ASP A 147 2.71 1.12 -9.11
CA ASP A 147 2.03 0.02 -9.79
C ASP A 147 0.52 0.13 -9.60
N GLN A 148 -0.23 -0.32 -10.61
CA GLN A 148 -1.68 -0.18 -10.67
C GLN A 148 -2.45 -1.11 -9.73
N ASN A 149 -1.87 -2.26 -9.38
CA ASN A 149 -2.49 -3.25 -8.50
C ASN A 149 -1.43 -4.14 -7.84
N CYS A 150 -0.81 -3.65 -6.78
CA CYS A 150 0.35 -4.31 -6.18
C CYS A 150 0.02 -5.67 -5.55
N ALA A 151 -1.19 -5.84 -5.01
CA ALA A 151 -1.64 -7.11 -4.44
C ALA A 151 -1.79 -8.23 -5.49
N VAL A 152 -1.99 -7.87 -6.75
CA VAL A 152 -2.07 -8.81 -7.88
C VAL A 152 -0.71 -9.01 -8.53
N ASN A 153 0.02 -7.92 -8.77
CA ASN A 153 1.28 -7.95 -9.52
C ASN A 153 2.47 -8.45 -8.69
N TYR A 154 2.41 -8.33 -7.37
CA TYR A 154 3.44 -8.78 -6.43
C TYR A 154 2.84 -9.67 -5.33
N PRO A 155 2.44 -10.91 -5.66
CA PRO A 155 1.64 -11.78 -4.77
C PRO A 155 2.44 -12.44 -3.64
N ASP A 156 3.77 -12.31 -3.65
CA ASP A 156 4.63 -12.88 -2.62
C ASP A 156 4.45 -12.17 -1.26
N SER A 157 4.88 -12.83 -0.18
CA SER A 157 4.85 -12.27 1.18
C SER A 157 6.16 -12.63 1.90
N PRO A 158 7.11 -11.68 2.00
CA PRO A 158 7.04 -10.31 1.50
C PRO A 158 6.98 -10.19 -0.03
N ALA A 159 6.21 -9.23 -0.51
CA ALA A 159 6.24 -8.75 -1.89
C ALA A 159 7.53 -7.96 -2.10
N SER A 160 8.25 -8.24 -3.18
CA SER A 160 9.51 -7.57 -3.52
C SER A 160 9.26 -6.53 -4.62
N LEU A 161 9.25 -5.26 -4.23
CA LEU A 161 8.93 -4.13 -5.11
C LEU A 161 10.23 -3.50 -5.63
N PRO A 162 10.47 -3.50 -6.95
CA PRO A 162 11.59 -2.78 -7.53
C PRO A 162 11.37 -1.28 -7.33
N TYR A 163 12.44 -0.50 -7.26
CA TYR A 163 12.34 0.96 -7.20
C TYR A 163 13.61 1.60 -7.74
N ASP A 164 13.53 2.87 -8.13
CA ASP A 164 14.71 3.67 -8.50
C ASP A 164 15.53 4.03 -7.24
N LYS A 165 16.42 3.11 -6.85
CA LYS A 165 17.33 3.28 -5.73
C LYS A 165 18.25 4.49 -5.89
N ALA A 166 18.69 4.80 -7.12
CA ALA A 166 19.59 5.92 -7.36
C ALA A 166 18.89 7.26 -7.10
N ALA A 167 17.61 7.37 -7.48
CA ALA A 167 16.79 8.55 -7.17
C ALA A 167 16.56 8.76 -5.66
N CYS A 168 16.76 7.72 -4.84
CA CYS A 168 16.69 7.79 -3.39
C CYS A 168 18.01 8.16 -2.69
N GLU A 169 19.13 8.23 -3.41
CA GLU A 169 20.42 8.60 -2.80
C GLU A 169 20.37 10.04 -2.25
N GLY A 170 20.84 10.21 -1.01
CA GLY A 170 20.84 11.50 -0.32
C GLY A 170 19.47 11.98 0.19
N LYS A 171 18.40 11.20 0.00
CA LYS A 171 17.06 11.48 0.53
C LYS A 171 16.95 11.14 2.02
N SER A 172 15.95 11.70 2.69
CA SER A 172 15.79 11.59 4.14
C SER A 172 14.78 10.54 4.60
N MET A 173 13.78 10.24 3.77
CA MET A 173 12.69 9.35 4.12
C MET A 173 12.32 8.50 2.91
N LEU A 174 12.11 7.20 3.13
CA LEU A 174 11.37 6.36 2.19
C LEU A 174 9.94 6.20 2.73
N THR A 175 8.94 6.46 1.90
CA THR A 175 7.52 6.28 2.22
C THR A 175 6.89 5.34 1.19
N ALA A 176 6.24 4.28 1.66
CA ALA A 176 5.47 3.36 0.84
C ALA A 176 3.97 3.52 1.18
N ILE A 177 3.14 3.64 0.14
CA ILE A 177 1.70 3.86 0.24
C ILE A 177 1.01 2.77 -0.56
N TRP A 178 0.07 2.05 0.05
CA TRP A 178 -0.83 1.12 -0.61
C TRP A 178 -2.27 1.50 -0.27
N LEU A 179 -3.13 1.58 -1.29
CA LEU A 179 -4.55 1.87 -1.15
C LEU A 179 -5.36 0.63 -1.53
N ALA A 180 -6.01 0.01 -0.56
CA ALA A 180 -6.86 -1.16 -0.79
C ALA A 180 -8.28 -0.72 -1.19
N LEU A 181 -8.74 -1.19 -2.35
CA LEU A 181 -9.97 -0.77 -3.02
C LEU A 181 -11.11 -1.79 -2.93
N HIS A 182 -10.97 -2.83 -2.10
CA HIS A 182 -11.94 -3.93 -1.98
C HIS A 182 -13.35 -3.50 -1.60
N SER A 183 -13.49 -2.42 -0.83
CA SER A 183 -14.77 -1.77 -0.54
C SER A 183 -14.55 -0.34 -0.01
N PRO A 184 -15.54 0.56 -0.10
CA PRO A 184 -15.53 1.87 0.55
C PRO A 184 -15.76 1.79 2.08
N PRO A 185 -15.24 2.77 2.86
CA PRO A 185 -14.21 3.71 2.43
C PRO A 185 -12.90 2.96 2.17
N TRP A 186 -12.12 3.42 1.19
CA TRP A 186 -10.87 2.76 0.86
C TRP A 186 -9.88 2.84 2.01
N GLN A 187 -9.13 1.76 2.21
CA GLN A 187 -8.20 1.64 3.33
C GLN A 187 -6.80 2.06 2.88
N VAL A 188 -6.21 2.98 3.64
CA VAL A 188 -4.85 3.48 3.39
C VAL A 188 -3.86 2.75 4.27
N PHE A 189 -2.80 2.23 3.66
CA PHE A 189 -1.64 1.71 4.37
C PHE A 189 -0.42 2.53 3.97
N THR A 190 0.01 3.43 4.87
CA THR A 190 1.23 4.23 4.71
C THR A 190 2.26 3.77 5.73
N ASN A 191 3.48 3.46 5.29
CA ASN A 191 4.62 3.16 6.15
C ASN A 191 5.82 3.97 5.67
N CYS A 192 6.69 4.36 6.59
CA CYS A 192 7.91 5.08 6.26
C CYS A 192 9.12 4.58 7.04
N ALA A 193 10.32 4.85 6.52
CA ALA A 193 11.57 4.62 7.21
C ALA A 193 12.53 5.79 6.94
N PRO A 194 13.07 6.43 7.99
CA PRO A 194 14.15 7.39 7.80
C PRO A 194 15.34 6.71 7.12
N LEU A 195 16.01 7.44 6.24
CA LEU A 195 17.15 6.94 5.47
C LEU A 195 18.46 7.52 6.00
N LYS A 196 19.53 6.73 5.97
CA LYS A 196 20.88 7.21 6.22
C LYS A 196 21.36 8.02 5.00
N GLY A 197 22.21 9.01 5.26
CA GLY A 197 22.88 9.75 4.19
C GLY A 197 22.12 10.97 3.68
N ALA A 198 20.98 11.33 4.29
CA ALA A 198 20.44 12.67 4.14
C ALA A 198 21.53 13.69 4.48
N THR A 199 21.97 14.47 3.49
CA THR A 199 22.82 15.63 3.78
C THR A 199 21.97 16.59 4.58
N SER A 200 22.23 16.66 5.88
CA SER A 200 21.50 17.49 6.82
C SER A 200 21.40 18.92 6.30
N SER A 201 20.23 19.28 5.76
CA SER A 201 19.80 20.68 5.74
C SER A 201 19.30 20.99 7.15
N SER A 202 20.24 21.07 8.09
CA SER A 202 19.98 21.50 9.46
C SER A 202 19.46 22.94 9.42
N ASN A 203 18.15 23.12 9.45
CA ASN A 203 17.58 24.28 10.14
C ASN A 203 17.58 23.94 11.64
N ASP A 204 18.77 23.91 12.23
CA ASP A 204 18.93 23.90 13.67
C ASP A 204 18.44 25.26 14.20
N LEU A 205 17.22 25.27 14.76
CA LEU A 205 16.72 26.33 15.62
C LEU A 205 17.49 26.27 16.94
N THR A 206 18.69 26.85 16.96
CA THR A 206 19.38 27.13 18.22
C THR A 206 18.78 28.39 18.83
N SER A 207 18.10 28.23 19.97
CA SER A 207 17.60 29.31 20.82
C SER A 207 18.76 30.16 21.37
N PRO A 208 18.58 31.48 21.63
CA PRO A 208 19.67 32.44 21.66
C PRO A 208 20.34 32.52 23.03
N THR A 209 21.66 32.74 23.04
CA THR A 209 22.35 33.39 24.17
C THR A 209 23.32 34.43 23.62
N SER A 210 23.08 35.65 24.09
CA SER A 210 23.76 36.94 23.93
C SER A 210 25.24 36.91 23.55
N THR A 211 25.68 37.80 22.66
CA THR A 211 26.25 39.13 23.02
C THR A 211 26.58 39.92 21.75
N ALA A 212 26.21 41.20 21.75
CA ALA A 212 26.37 42.15 20.66
C ALA A 212 27.84 42.45 20.30
N LYS A 213 28.13 42.57 19.00
CA LYS A 213 28.94 43.68 18.49
C LYS A 213 28.58 44.01 17.04
N SER A 214 28.20 45.28 16.89
CA SER A 214 27.94 46.06 15.69
C SER A 214 29.12 46.12 14.72
N GLU A 215 28.89 45.87 13.42
CA GLU A 215 29.36 46.70 12.29
C GLU A 215 28.33 46.64 11.13
N THR A 216 28.09 47.79 10.50
CA THR A 216 27.05 48.06 9.49
C THR A 216 27.62 47.93 8.05
N PRO A 217 26.86 48.21 6.97
CA PRO A 217 26.62 47.26 5.88
C PRO A 217 27.48 47.54 4.63
N SER A 218 27.69 46.52 3.80
CA SER A 218 28.12 46.74 2.42
C SER A 218 27.02 46.28 1.47
N THR A 219 26.42 47.29 0.84
CA THR A 219 25.49 47.22 -0.27
C THR A 219 26.17 46.56 -1.47
N THR A 220 25.53 45.57 -2.09
CA THR A 220 25.79 45.26 -3.49
C THR A 220 24.49 44.85 -4.17
N THR A 221 24.06 45.72 -5.08
CA THR A 221 22.90 45.57 -5.96
C THR A 221 23.34 44.85 -7.24
N ALA A 222 22.67 43.77 -7.60
CA ALA A 222 22.49 43.27 -8.98
C ALA A 222 21.38 42.22 -8.94
N SER A 223 20.13 42.60 -9.24
CA SER A 223 19.49 42.62 -10.56
C SER A 223 19.08 41.23 -11.06
N ALA A 224 17.79 41.14 -11.38
CA ALA A 224 17.01 39.95 -11.68
C ALA A 224 17.45 39.20 -12.94
N SER A 225 17.22 37.88 -12.93
CA SER A 225 16.86 37.15 -14.14
C SER A 225 15.84 36.08 -13.80
N THR A 226 14.66 36.26 -14.37
CA THR A 226 13.55 35.31 -14.41
C THR A 226 13.87 34.25 -15.46
N ALA A 227 13.83 32.99 -15.10
CA ALA A 227 13.64 31.89 -16.03
C ALA A 227 12.79 30.83 -15.35
N SER A 228 11.51 30.82 -15.74
CA SER A 228 10.57 29.76 -15.46
C SER A 228 10.91 28.58 -16.36
N GLU A 229 11.21 27.42 -15.80
CA GLU A 229 11.10 26.15 -16.51
C GLU A 229 10.16 25.24 -15.71
N GLU A 230 8.93 25.22 -16.21
CA GLU A 230 7.87 24.28 -15.86
C GLU A 230 8.24 22.94 -16.48
N SER A 231 8.88 22.07 -15.70
CA SER A 231 9.10 20.68 -16.08
C SER A 231 7.86 19.88 -15.72
N SER A 232 6.97 19.72 -16.69
CA SER A 232 5.84 18.78 -16.64
C SER A 232 6.36 17.39 -16.98
N ILE A 233 6.64 16.57 -15.96
CA ILE A 233 6.89 15.15 -16.14
C ILE A 233 5.52 14.46 -16.08
N ALA A 234 4.96 14.16 -17.25
CA ALA A 234 3.89 13.20 -17.36
C ALA A 234 4.46 11.82 -17.00
N ALA A 235 3.92 11.19 -15.95
CA ALA A 235 4.18 9.79 -15.68
C ALA A 235 3.62 8.97 -16.84
N ASP A 236 4.51 8.32 -17.57
CA ASP A 236 4.19 7.42 -18.67
C ASP A 236 3.68 6.10 -18.07
N TYR A 237 2.36 5.90 -18.13
CA TYR A 237 1.72 4.65 -17.75
C TYR A 237 1.89 3.69 -18.93
N ASP A 238 2.86 2.79 -18.85
CA ASP A 238 3.11 1.79 -19.89
C ASP A 238 1.91 0.83 -20.04
N GLU A 239 1.20 0.96 -21.16
CA GLU A 239 0.09 0.10 -21.57
C GLU A 239 0.65 -1.11 -22.33
N THR A 240 0.99 -2.19 -21.63
CA THR A 240 1.31 -3.47 -22.27
C THR A 240 0.02 -4.15 -22.75
N SER A 241 -0.29 -3.97 -24.03
CA SER A 241 -1.35 -4.69 -24.76
C SER A 241 -1.03 -6.19 -24.85
N THR A 242 -1.87 -7.04 -24.24
CA THR A 242 -1.83 -8.49 -24.42
C THR A 242 -3.05 -8.94 -25.22
N GLU A 243 -2.79 -9.57 -26.36
CA GLU A 243 -3.75 -10.08 -27.34
C GLU A 243 -4.66 -11.18 -26.73
N ALA A 244 -5.97 -11.02 -26.83
CA ALA A 244 -6.96 -11.98 -26.34
C ALA A 244 -7.03 -13.25 -27.22
N PRO A 245 -7.18 -14.46 -26.65
CA PRO A 245 -7.45 -15.65 -27.44
C PRO A 245 -8.92 -15.73 -27.86
N VAL A 246 -9.14 -15.96 -29.14
CA VAL A 246 -10.44 -16.22 -29.78
C VAL A 246 -11.02 -17.53 -29.25
N ALA A 247 -12.23 -17.48 -28.68
CA ALA A 247 -13.00 -18.66 -28.29
C ALA A 247 -14.16 -18.90 -29.27
N THR A 248 -14.16 -20.13 -29.80
CA THR A 248 -15.02 -20.68 -30.86
C THR A 248 -16.47 -20.87 -30.41
N GLU A 249 -17.44 -20.49 -31.26
CA GLU A 249 -18.86 -20.80 -31.10
C GLU A 249 -19.13 -22.32 -31.17
N PRO A 250 -20.06 -22.87 -30.37
CA PRO A 250 -20.61 -24.20 -30.63
C PRO A 250 -21.90 -24.10 -31.46
N THR A 251 -21.84 -24.67 -32.66
CA THR A 251 -23.01 -25.03 -33.47
C THR A 251 -23.86 -26.13 -32.81
N THR A 252 -25.17 -25.95 -32.99
CA THR A 252 -26.31 -26.81 -32.65
C THR A 252 -26.19 -28.28 -33.09
N ASN A 253 -26.77 -29.18 -32.30
CA ASN A 253 -27.56 -30.28 -32.86
C ASN A 253 -28.69 -30.70 -31.92
N ALA A 254 -29.90 -30.69 -32.46
CA ALA A 254 -31.10 -31.25 -31.87
C ALA A 254 -31.19 -32.73 -32.22
N GLU A 255 -31.48 -33.58 -31.25
CA GLU A 255 -32.16 -34.85 -31.54
C GLU A 255 -33.08 -35.26 -30.38
N THR A 256 -34.32 -35.53 -30.78
CA THR A 256 -35.46 -35.91 -29.95
C THR A 256 -35.36 -37.36 -29.49
N LYS A 257 -35.70 -37.66 -28.22
CA LYS A 257 -36.47 -38.86 -27.83
C LYS A 257 -36.99 -38.75 -26.38
N SER A 258 -38.31 -38.77 -26.23
CA SER A 258 -39.05 -39.14 -25.02
C SER A 258 -39.14 -40.68 -24.96
N PRO A 259 -39.32 -41.37 -23.80
CA PRO A 259 -40.56 -41.27 -23.00
C PRO A 259 -40.45 -41.37 -21.45
N THR A 260 -41.46 -40.79 -20.79
CA THR A 260 -42.25 -41.27 -19.62
C THR A 260 -41.58 -41.85 -18.37
N ALA A 261 -41.75 -41.20 -17.21
CA ALA A 261 -42.60 -41.65 -16.08
C ALA A 261 -42.32 -40.85 -14.79
N ALA A 262 -43.38 -40.62 -14.01
CA ALA A 262 -43.44 -39.77 -12.83
C ALA A 262 -42.96 -40.44 -11.54
N ALA A 263 -42.38 -39.65 -10.61
CA ALA A 263 -42.60 -39.80 -9.16
C ALA A 263 -42.22 -38.52 -8.41
N LYS A 264 -43.21 -37.92 -7.74
CA LYS A 264 -43.04 -36.85 -6.73
C LYS A 264 -42.49 -37.47 -5.45
N CYS A 265 -41.59 -36.78 -4.74
CA CYS A 265 -41.48 -36.95 -3.29
C CYS A 265 -41.13 -35.65 -2.57
N SER A 266 -41.90 -35.37 -1.52
CA SER A 266 -42.01 -34.13 -0.78
C SER A 266 -40.87 -33.90 0.21
N ARG A 267 -40.58 -32.62 0.47
CA ARG A 267 -39.84 -32.11 1.64
C ARG A 267 -40.44 -32.65 2.94
N ARG A 268 -39.58 -32.94 3.92
CA ARG A 268 -39.96 -33.09 5.33
C ARG A 268 -39.04 -32.19 6.18
N ARG A 269 -39.65 -31.21 6.85
CA ARG A 269 -39.06 -30.50 7.99
C ARG A 269 -39.05 -31.43 9.20
N SER A 270 -37.99 -31.35 9.99
CA SER A 270 -38.00 -31.54 11.44
C SER A 270 -37.19 -30.39 12.01
#